data_AF-A0A2N0P7Y0-F1
#
_entry.id   AF-A0A2N0P7Y0-F1
#
_cell.length_a   1.000
_cell.length_b   1.000
_cell.length_c   1.000
_cell.angle_alpha   90.00
_cell.angle_beta   90.00
_cell.angle_gamma   90.00
#
_symmetry.space_group_name_H-M   'P 1'
#
loop_
_entity.id
_entity.type
_entity.pdbx_description
1 polymer ?
#
loop_
_entity_poly.entity_id
_entity_poly.type
_entity_poly.pdbx_seq_one_letter_code
_entity_poly.pdbx_strand_id
1 'polypeptide(L)'
;GSKEFCDILVGADGVNSPVRKQKLPELQIFDYGVTMIITDVAAPKNLLDRLIKLNGNGTFQETVGFNGDTTFIIFRRIPIEQENFENKNETYYRATIAYVYPTKLDDKHDEHKVVDEDLASIVNHNYISCIKEYENEMLKRNSADVLRSRFIALGQASQEC
;
A
#
# COMPACT_ATOMS: atom_id res chain seq x y z
N GLY A 1 24.00 -30.17 25.00
CA GLY A 1 24.20 -28.96 24.17
C GLY A 1 25.63 -28.49 24.34
N SER A 2 26.24 -27.94 23.29
CA SER A 2 27.53 -27.26 23.39
C SER A 2 27.35 -25.92 24.11
N LYS A 3 28.41 -25.47 24.79
CA LYS A 3 28.47 -24.16 25.45
C LYS A 3 29.66 -23.40 24.91
N GLU A 4 29.42 -22.19 24.46
CA GLU A 4 30.48 -21.29 24.00
C GLU A 4 30.48 -20.01 24.83
N PHE A 5 31.66 -19.41 24.97
CA PHE A 5 31.88 -18.16 25.67
C PHE A 5 32.30 -17.10 24.64
N CYS A 6 31.68 -15.94 24.70
CA CYS A 6 31.98 -14.80 23.83
C CYS A 6 31.93 -13.51 24.65
N ASP A 7 32.67 -12.49 24.20
CA ASP A 7 32.67 -11.18 24.85
C ASP A 7 31.38 -10.40 24.55
N ILE A 8 30.80 -10.61 23.36
CA ILE A 8 29.60 -9.93 22.88
C ILE A 8 28.66 -10.94 22.21
N LEU A 9 27.39 -10.90 22.61
CA LEU A 9 26.31 -11.66 21.99
C LEU A 9 25.31 -10.70 21.32
N VAL A 10 25.07 -10.89 20.02
CA VAL A 10 24.05 -10.13 19.25
C VAL A 10 22.92 -11.08 18.85
N GLY A 11 21.72 -10.84 19.36
CA GLY A 11 20.51 -11.60 19.02
C GLY A 11 19.92 -11.16 17.67
N ALA A 12 20.33 -11.82 16.58
CA ALA A 12 19.79 -11.63 15.22
C ALA A 12 18.78 -12.74 14.85
N ASP A 13 17.97 -13.16 15.83
CA ASP A 13 17.06 -14.31 15.82
C ASP A 13 15.58 -13.93 15.56
N GLY A 14 15.35 -12.74 14.98
CA GLY A 14 14.07 -12.30 14.44
C GLY A 14 13.02 -11.86 15.49
N VAL A 15 11.79 -11.66 15.04
CA VAL A 15 10.69 -11.10 15.86
C VAL A 15 10.30 -11.97 17.06
N ASN A 16 10.63 -13.27 17.04
CA ASN A 16 10.34 -14.20 18.13
C ASN A 16 11.57 -14.54 18.99
N SER A 17 12.65 -13.77 18.84
CA SER A 17 13.96 -13.90 19.48
C SER A 17 13.93 -14.40 20.94
N PRO A 18 14.44 -15.61 21.21
CA PRO A 18 14.77 -16.06 22.57
C PRO A 18 15.75 -15.15 23.30
N VAL A 19 16.77 -14.61 22.62
CA VAL A 19 17.79 -13.73 23.25
C VAL A 19 17.13 -12.46 23.79
N ARG A 20 16.27 -11.83 22.98
CA ARG A 20 15.50 -10.66 23.39
C ARG A 20 14.54 -10.98 24.54
N LYS A 21 13.80 -12.10 24.47
CA LYS A 21 12.87 -12.50 25.56
C LYS A 21 13.58 -12.70 26.89
N GLN A 22 14.82 -13.18 26.89
CA GLN A 22 15.63 -13.34 28.11
C GLN A 22 16.20 -12.01 28.63
N LYS A 23 16.60 -11.08 27.75
CA LYS A 23 17.27 -9.82 28.13
C LYS A 23 16.30 -8.66 28.34
N LEU A 24 15.18 -8.65 27.64
CA LEU A 24 14.15 -7.62 27.65
C LEU A 24 12.76 -8.29 27.76
N PRO A 25 12.46 -8.96 28.90
CA PRO A 25 11.22 -9.71 29.07
C PRO A 25 9.97 -8.81 29.07
N GLU A 26 10.12 -7.56 29.49
CA GLU A 26 9.03 -6.58 29.58
C GLU A 26 8.70 -5.92 28.23
N LEU A 27 9.48 -6.18 27.18
CA LEU A 27 9.21 -5.60 25.86
C LEU A 27 7.98 -6.28 25.24
N GLN A 28 6.89 -5.52 25.13
CA GLN A 28 5.64 -5.97 24.53
C GLN A 28 5.67 -5.80 23.02
N ILE A 29 5.14 -6.79 22.30
CA ILE A 29 4.81 -6.69 20.88
C ILE A 29 3.33 -6.34 20.82
N PHE A 30 3.00 -5.21 20.21
CA PHE A 30 1.62 -4.75 20.09
C PHE A 30 1.00 -5.26 18.79
N ASP A 31 -0.22 -5.77 18.92
CA ASP A 31 -1.11 -5.93 17.78
C ASP A 31 -1.88 -4.62 17.59
N TYR A 32 -1.69 -4.01 16.42
CA TYR A 32 -2.32 -2.74 16.06
C TYR A 32 -3.75 -2.92 15.51
N GLY A 33 -4.21 -4.16 15.31
CA GLY A 33 -5.56 -4.44 14.78
C GLY A 33 -5.75 -4.00 13.34
N VAL A 34 -4.66 -3.99 12.56
CA VAL A 34 -4.65 -3.64 11.13
C VAL A 34 -4.08 -4.78 10.32
N THR A 35 -4.70 -5.05 9.18
CA THR A 35 -4.21 -5.97 8.16
C THR A 35 -3.51 -5.14 7.08
N MET A 36 -2.33 -5.58 6.66
CA MET A 36 -1.54 -4.91 5.63
C MET A 36 -1.26 -5.87 4.48
N ILE A 37 -1.72 -5.52 3.28
CA ILE A 37 -1.40 -6.20 2.03
C ILE A 37 -0.26 -5.42 1.39
N ILE A 38 0.91 -6.04 1.25
CA ILE A 38 2.09 -5.41 0.63
C ILE A 38 2.46 -6.20 -0.61
N THR A 39 2.69 -5.50 -1.73
CA THR A 39 3.20 -6.11 -2.95
C THR A 39 4.26 -5.24 -3.61
N ASP A 40 5.27 -5.89 -4.16
CA ASP A 40 6.28 -5.26 -5.01
C ASP A 40 5.86 -5.44 -6.47
N VAL A 41 5.77 -4.34 -7.21
CA VAL A 41 5.44 -4.32 -8.63
C VAL A 41 6.60 -3.73 -9.44
N ALA A 42 6.84 -4.30 -10.62
CA ALA A 42 7.70 -3.69 -11.62
C ALA A 42 6.86 -2.67 -12.40
N ALA A 43 7.19 -1.39 -12.29
CA ALA A 43 6.47 -0.32 -12.96
C ALA A 43 7.37 0.43 -13.96
N PRO A 44 6.84 0.74 -15.16
CA PRO A 44 7.58 1.51 -16.16
C PRO A 44 8.09 2.85 -15.62
N LYS A 45 9.35 3.18 -15.92
CA LYS A 45 10.01 4.40 -15.46
C LYS A 45 9.23 5.66 -15.85
N ASN A 46 8.71 5.72 -17.08
CA ASN A 46 7.95 6.86 -17.58
C ASN A 46 6.68 7.13 -16.75
N LEU A 47 5.95 6.08 -16.35
CA LEU A 47 4.74 6.18 -15.53
C LEU A 47 5.09 6.61 -14.11
N LEU A 48 6.12 6.01 -13.51
CA LEU A 48 6.55 6.39 -12.17
C LEU A 48 7.10 7.82 -12.11
N ASP A 49 7.89 8.23 -13.10
CA ASP A 49 8.39 9.61 -13.17
C ASP A 49 7.24 10.63 -13.31
N ARG A 50 6.16 10.27 -14.03
CA ARG A 50 4.95 11.10 -14.09
C ARG A 50 4.23 11.15 -12.75
N LEU A 51 4.04 10.01 -12.09
CA LEU A 51 3.34 9.92 -10.81
C LEU A 51 4.08 10.67 -9.70
N ILE A 52 5.40 10.53 -9.64
CA ILE A 52 6.25 11.23 -8.67
C ILE A 52 6.19 12.75 -8.88
N LYS A 53 6.20 13.22 -10.13
CA LYS A 53 6.04 14.65 -10.43
C LYS A 53 4.70 15.20 -9.94
N LEU A 54 3.61 14.43 -10.07
CA LEU A 54 2.30 14.81 -9.54
C LEU A 54 2.30 14.91 -8.02
N ASN A 55 3.10 14.08 -7.34
CA ASN A 55 3.25 14.05 -5.90
C ASN A 55 4.35 14.99 -5.38
N GLY A 56 4.65 16.09 -6.09
CA GLY A 56 5.64 17.08 -5.64
C GLY A 56 7.08 16.53 -5.54
N ASN A 57 7.42 15.54 -6.37
CA ASN A 57 8.67 14.79 -6.33
C ASN A 57 8.87 13.92 -5.06
N GLY A 58 7.81 13.61 -4.33
CA GLY A 58 7.85 12.65 -3.23
C GLY A 58 8.03 11.20 -3.70
N THR A 59 8.84 10.41 -2.99
CA THR A 59 9.00 8.96 -3.21
C THR A 59 8.01 8.12 -2.43
N PHE A 60 7.09 8.77 -1.72
CA PHE A 60 6.07 8.17 -0.87
C PHE A 60 4.78 8.93 -1.07
N GLN A 61 3.69 8.18 -1.24
CA GLN A 61 2.34 8.71 -1.25
C GLN A 61 1.53 7.92 -0.23
N GLU A 62 0.88 8.64 0.67
CA GLU A 62 -0.11 8.10 1.60
C GLU A 62 -1.46 8.68 1.24
N THR A 63 -2.49 7.84 1.27
CA THR A 63 -3.87 8.27 1.07
C THR A 63 -4.72 7.59 2.13
N VAL A 64 -5.43 8.39 2.92
CA VAL A 64 -6.35 7.91 3.96
C VAL A 64 -7.74 7.84 3.36
N GLY A 65 -8.33 6.65 3.39
CA GLY A 65 -9.70 6.39 2.97
C GLY A 65 -10.71 6.83 4.03
N PHE A 66 -11.96 7.00 3.61
CA PHE A 66 -13.04 7.49 4.49
C PHE A 66 -13.39 6.54 5.64
N ASN A 67 -13.04 5.24 5.52
CA ASN A 67 -13.35 4.22 6.52
C ASN A 67 -12.16 3.88 7.43
N GLY A 68 -11.11 4.71 7.42
CA GLY A 68 -9.88 4.48 8.18
C GLY A 68 -8.93 3.47 7.55
N ASP A 69 -9.22 3.02 6.32
CA ASP A 69 -8.25 2.34 5.48
C ASP A 69 -7.20 3.33 4.96
N THR A 70 -6.00 2.86 4.64
CA THR A 70 -4.90 3.70 4.19
C THR A 70 -4.12 2.98 3.10
N THR A 71 -3.91 3.65 1.98
CA THR A 71 -3.05 3.16 0.90
C THR A 71 -1.72 3.89 0.93
N PHE A 72 -0.65 3.13 0.86
CA PHE A 72 0.72 3.61 0.73
C PHE A 72 1.29 3.17 -0.61
N ILE A 73 1.94 4.10 -1.30
CA ILE A 73 2.76 3.79 -2.48
C ILE A 73 4.16 4.30 -2.21
N ILE A 74 5.13 3.39 -2.19
CA ILE A 74 6.55 3.68 -2.02
C ILE A 74 7.24 3.44 -3.35
N PHE A 75 7.80 4.50 -3.92
CA PHE A 75 8.54 4.44 -5.18
C PHE A 75 10.02 4.16 -4.91
N ARG A 76 10.48 2.93 -5.20
CA ARG A 76 11.90 2.59 -5.13
C ARG A 76 12.52 2.77 -6.51
N ARG A 77 13.29 3.84 -6.71
CA ARG A 77 14.01 4.14 -7.98
C ARG A 77 15.21 3.21 -8.22
N ILE A 78 15.09 1.93 -7.89
CA ILE A 78 16.10 0.91 -8.16
C ILE A 78 15.70 0.25 -9.49
N PRO A 79 16.53 0.37 -10.55
CA PRO A 79 16.30 -0.33 -11.81
C PRO A 79 16.20 -1.83 -11.59
N ILE A 80 15.26 -2.48 -12.26
CA ILE A 80 15.14 -3.94 -12.29
C ILE A 80 15.78 -4.44 -13.59
N GLU A 81 16.69 -5.40 -13.50
CA GLU A 81 17.28 -6.05 -14.68
C GLU A 81 16.22 -6.86 -15.44
N GLN A 82 16.17 -6.69 -16.76
CA GLN A 82 15.03 -7.08 -17.59
C GLN A 82 15.30 -8.31 -18.47
N GLU A 83 15.79 -9.41 -17.91
CA GLU A 83 16.03 -10.60 -18.73
C GLU A 83 14.73 -11.19 -19.32
N ASN A 84 13.57 -10.95 -18.67
CA ASN A 84 12.29 -11.61 -18.98
C ASN A 84 11.15 -10.67 -19.45
N PHE A 85 11.39 -9.37 -19.67
CA PHE A 85 10.33 -8.44 -20.10
C PHE A 85 10.27 -8.30 -21.63
N GLU A 86 9.06 -8.23 -22.20
CA GLU A 86 8.82 -8.09 -23.65
C GLU A 86 9.49 -6.83 -24.23
N ASN A 87 9.52 -5.73 -23.47
CA ASN A 87 10.09 -4.46 -23.90
C ASN A 87 11.45 -4.19 -23.25
N LYS A 88 12.53 -4.67 -23.90
CA LYS A 88 13.91 -4.55 -23.43
C LYS A 88 14.48 -3.11 -23.43
N ASN A 89 13.78 -2.16 -24.03
CA ASN A 89 14.22 -0.77 -24.15
C ASN A 89 13.64 0.16 -23.08
N GLU A 90 12.66 -0.30 -22.31
CA GLU A 90 11.98 0.50 -21.30
C GLU A 90 12.52 0.15 -19.91
N THR A 91 13.13 1.09 -19.20
CA THR A 91 13.60 0.83 -17.82
C THR A 91 12.40 0.69 -16.88
N TYR A 92 12.42 -0.34 -16.02
CA TYR A 92 11.43 -0.52 -14.95
C TYR A 92 12.07 -0.22 -13.61
N TYR A 93 11.29 0.39 -12.71
CA TYR A 93 11.64 0.49 -11.31
C TYR A 93 10.75 -0.40 -10.47
N ARG A 94 11.20 -0.69 -9.26
CA ARG A 94 10.37 -1.34 -8.25
C ARG A 94 9.49 -0.30 -7.56
N ALA A 95 8.19 -0.52 -7.52
CA ALA A 95 7.30 0.20 -6.62
C ALA A 95 6.73 -0.78 -5.61
N THR A 96 6.65 -0.38 -4.35
CA THR A 96 5.95 -1.14 -3.32
C THR A 96 4.62 -0.47 -3.09
N ILE A 97 3.53 -1.22 -3.23
CA ILE A 97 2.18 -0.77 -2.91
C ILE A 97 1.76 -1.51 -1.64
N ALA A 98 1.32 -0.77 -0.63
CA ALA A 98 0.74 -1.34 0.56
C ALA A 98 -0.69 -0.81 0.76
N TYR A 99 -1.61 -1.71 1.02
CA TYR A 99 -2.97 -1.39 1.44
C TYR A 99 -3.15 -1.84 2.88
N VAL A 100 -3.51 -0.90 3.76
CA VAL A 100 -3.72 -1.13 5.18
C VAL A 100 -5.17 -0.89 5.51
N TYR A 101 -5.78 -1.80 6.24
CA TYR A 101 -7.17 -1.66 6.68
C TYR A 101 -7.38 -2.28 8.07
N PRO A 102 -8.42 -1.87 8.82
CA PRO A 102 -8.70 -2.46 10.12
C PRO A 102 -9.06 -3.96 10.01
N THR A 103 -8.36 -4.83 10.73
CA THR A 103 -8.55 -6.31 10.68
C THR A 103 -9.97 -6.74 11.03
N LYS A 104 -10.69 -5.98 11.87
CA LYS A 104 -12.10 -6.22 12.19
C LYS A 104 -13.05 -6.25 10.97
N LEU A 105 -12.59 -5.82 9.80
CA LEU A 105 -13.35 -5.89 8.55
C LEU A 105 -13.26 -7.28 7.90
N ASP A 106 -12.27 -8.10 8.27
CA ASP A 106 -12.09 -9.46 7.77
C ASP A 106 -13.22 -10.40 8.28
N ASP A 107 -13.75 -10.17 9.48
CA ASP A 107 -14.74 -11.04 10.14
C ASP A 107 -16.18 -10.93 9.58
N LYS A 108 -16.47 -9.98 8.67
CA LYS A 108 -17.86 -9.68 8.24
C LYS A 108 -18.30 -10.36 6.93
N HIS A 109 -17.50 -11.24 6.33
CA HIS A 109 -17.80 -11.84 5.02
C HIS A 109 -17.58 -13.36 4.97
N ASP A 110 -18.24 -14.12 5.86
CA ASP A 110 -18.26 -15.61 5.76
C ASP A 110 -19.41 -16.13 4.85
N GLU A 111 -20.15 -15.25 4.18
CA GLU A 111 -21.22 -15.66 3.24
C GLU A 111 -20.74 -15.88 1.80
N HIS A 112 -19.53 -15.46 1.45
CA HIS A 112 -18.94 -15.65 0.12
C HIS A 112 -17.50 -16.13 0.22
N LYS A 113 -17.30 -17.41 0.54
CA LYS A 113 -16.05 -18.10 0.19
C LYS A 113 -15.91 -18.06 -1.32
N VAL A 114 -15.16 -17.08 -1.82
CA VAL A 114 -14.77 -16.99 -3.21
C VAL A 114 -13.83 -18.17 -3.46
N VAL A 115 -14.32 -19.15 -4.20
CA VAL A 115 -13.49 -20.24 -4.72
C VAL A 115 -12.61 -19.62 -5.81
N ASP A 116 -11.29 -19.73 -5.67
CA ASP A 116 -10.26 -19.16 -6.57
C ASP A 116 -10.34 -19.65 -8.03
N GLU A 117 -11.32 -20.47 -8.38
CA GLU A 117 -11.37 -21.18 -9.66
C GLU A 117 -11.85 -20.34 -10.85
N ASP A 118 -12.31 -19.09 -10.67
CA ASP A 118 -12.74 -18.28 -11.83
C ASP A 118 -12.40 -16.78 -11.74
N LEU A 119 -11.14 -16.46 -12.03
CA LEU A 119 -10.59 -15.09 -12.13
C LEU A 119 -11.41 -14.19 -13.09
N ALA A 120 -12.07 -14.77 -14.10
CA ALA A 120 -12.84 -14.04 -15.11
C ALA A 120 -14.18 -13.50 -14.57
N SER A 121 -14.79 -14.21 -13.62
CA SER A 121 -16.03 -13.81 -12.96
C SER A 121 -15.83 -12.61 -12.03
N ILE A 122 -14.71 -12.61 -11.28
CA ILE A 122 -14.33 -11.57 -10.32
C ILE A 122 -14.12 -10.21 -11.00
N VAL A 123 -13.46 -10.20 -12.17
CA VAL A 123 -13.17 -8.99 -12.93
C VAL A 123 -14.45 -8.35 -13.49
N ASN A 124 -15.44 -9.16 -13.89
CA ASN A 124 -16.57 -8.67 -14.67
C ASN A 124 -17.72 -8.12 -13.83
N HIS A 125 -18.03 -8.71 -12.67
CA HIS A 125 -19.25 -8.32 -11.95
C HIS A 125 -19.02 -7.19 -10.94
N ASN A 126 -17.97 -7.29 -10.11
CA ASN A 126 -17.78 -6.34 -9.00
C ASN A 126 -17.01 -5.09 -9.43
N TYR A 127 -15.94 -5.23 -10.22
CA TYR A 127 -15.16 -4.06 -10.66
C TYR A 127 -15.93 -3.19 -11.64
N ILE A 128 -16.63 -3.80 -12.63
CA ILE A 128 -17.42 -3.03 -13.60
C ILE A 128 -18.60 -2.33 -12.92
N SER A 129 -19.24 -2.96 -11.93
CA SER A 129 -20.29 -2.34 -11.13
C SER A 129 -19.77 -1.12 -10.38
N CYS A 130 -18.70 -1.28 -9.60
CA CYS A 130 -18.11 -0.17 -8.83
C CYS A 130 -17.58 0.96 -9.73
N ILE A 131 -17.00 0.64 -10.88
CA ILE A 131 -16.54 1.65 -11.85
C ILE A 131 -17.74 2.42 -12.42
N LYS A 132 -18.81 1.73 -12.83
CA LYS A 132 -20.01 2.40 -13.35
C LYS A 132 -20.72 3.25 -12.31
N GLU A 133 -20.74 2.81 -11.06
CA GLU A 133 -21.32 3.57 -9.96
C GLU A 133 -20.51 4.84 -9.69
N TYR A 134 -19.19 4.72 -9.60
CA TYR A 134 -18.28 5.85 -9.46
C TYR A 134 -18.36 6.83 -10.65
N GLU A 135 -18.40 6.32 -11.88
CA GLU A 135 -18.56 7.15 -13.08
C GLU A 135 -19.91 7.88 -13.08
N ASN A 136 -20.99 7.23 -12.66
CA ASN A 136 -22.31 7.86 -12.53
C ASN A 136 -22.35 8.93 -11.43
N GLU A 137 -21.65 8.73 -10.32
CA GLU A 137 -21.50 9.76 -9.29
C GLU A 137 -20.64 10.93 -9.79
N MET A 138 -19.58 10.65 -10.54
CA MET A 138 -18.72 11.68 -11.12
C MET A 138 -19.40 12.45 -12.26
N LEU A 139 -20.26 11.81 -13.06
CA LEU A 139 -21.09 12.44 -14.09
C LEU A 139 -22.10 13.43 -13.50
N LYS A 140 -22.51 13.26 -12.24
CA LYS A 140 -23.42 14.20 -11.54
C LYS A 140 -22.71 15.45 -11.03
N ARG A 141 -21.37 15.46 -10.95
CA ARG A 141 -20.60 16.64 -10.51
C ARG A 141 -20.06 17.38 -11.73
N ASN A 142 -20.47 18.63 -11.92
CA ASN A 142 -19.90 19.44 -13.00
C ASN A 142 -18.41 19.72 -12.70
N SER A 143 -17.57 19.82 -13.74
CA SER A 143 -16.13 20.02 -13.58
C SER A 143 -15.74 21.30 -12.82
N ALA A 144 -16.56 22.34 -12.88
CA ALA A 144 -16.39 23.58 -12.12
C ALA A 144 -16.67 23.39 -10.62
N ASP A 145 -17.57 22.49 -10.22
CA ASP A 145 -17.83 22.19 -8.81
C ASP A 145 -16.66 21.44 -8.18
N VAL A 146 -16.06 20.50 -8.93
CA VAL A 146 -14.85 19.78 -8.52
C VAL A 146 -13.66 20.74 -8.39
N LEU A 147 -13.49 21.65 -9.35
CA LEU A 147 -12.43 22.68 -9.30
C LEU A 147 -12.64 23.68 -8.15
N ARG A 148 -13.89 24.11 -7.90
CA ARG A 148 -14.22 24.97 -6.74
C ARG A 148 -13.95 24.28 -5.41
N SER A 149 -14.35 23.01 -5.27
CA SER A 149 -14.11 22.25 -4.04
C SER A 149 -12.61 22.10 -3.76
N ARG A 150 -11.80 21.82 -4.79
CA ARG A 150 -10.33 21.78 -4.68
C ARG A 150 -9.73 23.15 -4.31
N PHE A 151 -10.23 24.23 -4.91
CA PHE A 151 -9.77 25.59 -4.59
C PHE A 151 -10.06 25.96 -3.14
N ILE A 152 -11.24 25.61 -2.62
CA ILE A 152 -11.63 25.87 -1.23
C ILE A 152 -10.74 25.07 -0.26
N ALA A 153 -10.50 23.80 -0.53
CA ALA A 153 -9.65 22.95 0.32
C ALA A 153 -8.19 23.46 0.38
N LEU A 154 -7.64 23.92 -0.75
CA LEU A 154 -6.31 24.51 -0.80
C LEU A 154 -6.24 25.88 -0.10
N GLY A 155 -7.32 26.67 -0.17
CA GLY A 155 -7.43 27.95 0.55
C GLY A 155 -7.47 27.76 2.07
N GLN A 156 -8.22 26.77 2.55
CA GLN A 156 -8.29 26.45 3.99
C GLN A 156 -6.95 25.97 4.54
N ALA A 157 -6.22 25.13 3.80
CA ALA A 157 -4.87 24.70 4.17
C ALA A 157 -3.85 25.85 4.25
N SER A 158 -4.10 26.96 3.55
CA SER A 158 -3.22 28.14 3.57
C SER A 158 -3.53 29.15 4.68
N GLN A 159 -4.71 29.06 5.33
CA GLN A 159 -5.12 29.94 6.43
C GLN A 159 -4.85 29.34 7.81
N GLU A 160 -4.51 28.06 7.89
CA GLU A 160 -4.17 27.36 9.14
C GLU A 160 -2.64 27.28 9.40
N CYS A 161 -1.82 28.08 8.69
CA CYS A 161 -0.39 28.29 8.96
C CYS A 161 -0.12 29.67 9.55
#